data_AF-A0AAU3RPP1-F1
#
_entry.id   AF-A0AAU3RPP1-F1
#
_cell.length_a   1.000
_cell.length_b   1.000
_cell.length_c   1.000
_cell.angle_alpha   90.00
_cell.angle_beta   90.00
_cell.angle_gamma   90.00
#
_symmetry.space_group_name_H-M   'P 1'
#
loop_
_entity.id
_entity.type
_entity.pdbx_description
1 polymer ?
#
loop_
_entity_poly.entity_id
_entity_poly.type
_entity_poly.pdbx_seq_one_letter_code
_entity_poly.pdbx_strand_id
1 'polypeptide(L)'
;MTGAQVARVPGAEDDSSVWSGHFHGALHPGPAGTRIASDAWVRHPLGRPVAWNLDQWLTDGERAWSGEIGWAGPPACAYYWDRSIVWLDEDRPVLEGLGYDDVELAPGARVFDLGRRGAGGPAGTGEPAEIAAFGGPEGRSFAADGLLFSSSESGLEIWNPTTGARLGALAGFRPTHHDHARGELIELSSIGLRRWRTADADA
;
A
#
# COMPACT_ATOMS: atom_id res chain seq x y z
N MET A 1 8.55 20.27 25.50
CA MET A 1 7.49 19.71 24.63
C MET A 1 6.15 20.12 25.21
N THR A 2 5.46 21.04 24.55
CA THR A 2 4.11 21.45 24.93
C THR A 2 3.13 20.43 24.34
N GLY A 3 2.34 19.77 25.19
CA GLY A 3 1.27 18.85 24.79
C GLY A 3 0.08 19.61 24.20
N ALA A 4 0.31 20.36 23.13
CA ALA A 4 -0.75 21.04 22.41
C ALA A 4 -1.61 19.99 21.71
N GLN A 5 -2.90 20.01 21.98
CA GLN A 5 -3.87 19.19 21.29
C GLN A 5 -3.90 19.59 19.81
N VAL A 6 -3.40 18.72 18.93
CA VAL A 6 -3.27 18.95 17.48
C VAL A 6 -4.48 18.45 16.69
N ALA A 7 -5.38 17.68 17.31
CA ALA A 7 -6.66 17.30 16.72
C ALA A 7 -7.69 17.02 17.82
N ARG A 8 -8.97 17.23 17.51
CA ARG A 8 -10.10 16.81 18.34
C ARG A 8 -10.76 15.65 17.61
N VAL A 9 -10.90 14.50 18.27
CA VAL A 9 -11.73 13.41 17.77
C VAL A 9 -13.14 13.97 17.59
N PRO A 10 -13.75 13.93 16.40
CA PRO A 10 -15.11 14.39 16.21
C PRO A 10 -16.04 13.67 17.19
N GLY A 11 -17.02 14.40 17.74
CA GLY A 11 -18.03 13.79 18.59
C GLY A 11 -18.77 12.72 17.79
N ALA A 12 -19.01 11.56 18.41
CA ALA A 12 -19.77 10.47 17.82
C ALA A 12 -21.18 10.97 17.46
N GLU A 13 -21.40 11.34 16.21
CA GLU A 13 -22.75 11.45 15.65
C GLU A 13 -23.26 10.00 15.45
N ASP A 14 -24.50 9.76 15.91
CA ASP A 14 -25.16 8.45 15.95
C ASP A 14 -25.61 8.00 14.55
N ASP A 15 -24.67 7.89 13.61
CA ASP A 15 -24.89 7.37 12.25
C ASP A 15 -24.11 6.07 12.02
N SER A 16 -24.09 5.22 13.04
CA SER A 16 -23.42 3.90 13.04
C SER A 16 -23.92 2.93 11.94
N SER A 17 -25.04 3.27 11.28
CA SER A 17 -25.70 2.41 10.30
C SER A 17 -24.93 2.29 8.97
N VAL A 18 -24.28 3.37 8.52
CA VAL A 18 -23.49 3.43 7.27
C VAL A 18 -22.20 2.58 7.38
N TRP A 19 -21.77 2.32 8.63
CA TRP A 19 -20.50 1.70 8.98
C TRP A 19 -20.57 0.22 9.29
N SER A 20 -21.77 -0.36 9.29
CA SER A 20 -22.00 -1.79 9.58
C SER A 20 -21.35 -2.70 8.53
N GLY A 21 -20.02 -2.87 8.61
CA GLY A 21 -19.29 -3.72 7.68
C GLY A 21 -17.93 -3.28 7.18
N HIS A 22 -17.39 -2.12 7.54
CA HIS A 22 -16.05 -1.72 7.14
C HIS A 22 -15.07 -1.96 8.31
N PHE A 23 -13.99 -2.69 8.06
CA PHE A 23 -12.94 -2.97 9.03
C PHE A 23 -11.61 -2.54 8.43
N HIS A 24 -10.87 -1.67 9.14
CA HIS A 24 -9.51 -1.32 8.74
C HIS A 24 -8.56 -2.45 9.13
N GLY A 25 -7.70 -2.86 8.21
CA GLY A 25 -6.56 -3.71 8.51
C GLY A 25 -5.35 -2.87 8.93
N ALA A 26 -4.17 -3.20 8.42
CA ALA A 26 -2.98 -2.38 8.58
C ALA A 26 -3.15 -0.99 7.94
N LEU A 27 -2.46 -0.01 8.53
CA LEU A 27 -2.32 1.34 8.00
C LEU A 27 -0.88 1.54 7.52
N HIS A 28 -0.74 2.00 6.28
CA HIS A 28 0.52 2.17 5.58
C HIS A 28 0.71 3.67 5.29
N PRO A 29 1.46 4.41 6.13
CA PRO A 29 1.73 5.82 5.89
C PRO A 29 2.60 6.01 4.65
N GLY A 30 2.30 7.04 3.87
CA GLY A 30 3.13 7.49 2.76
C GLY A 30 4.47 8.08 3.24
N PRO A 31 5.52 8.11 2.39
CA PRO A 31 6.84 8.57 2.78
C PRO A 31 6.91 10.02 3.27
N ALA A 32 6.08 10.93 2.73
CA ALA A 32 5.97 12.31 3.18
C ALA A 32 4.99 12.47 4.35
N GLY A 33 4.27 11.42 4.72
CA GLY A 33 3.33 11.41 5.84
C GLY A 33 2.07 12.25 5.62
N THR A 34 1.75 12.59 4.37
CA THR A 34 0.54 13.35 4.02
C THR A 34 -0.62 12.44 3.62
N ARG A 35 -0.34 11.17 3.33
CA ARG A 35 -1.32 10.14 2.98
C ARG A 35 -1.15 8.88 3.81
N ILE A 36 -2.24 8.13 3.91
CA ILE A 36 -2.28 6.78 4.48
C ILE A 36 -3.02 5.87 3.50
N ALA A 37 -2.54 4.64 3.32
CA ALA A 37 -3.29 3.56 2.70
C ALA A 37 -3.70 2.54 3.76
N SER A 38 -4.84 1.90 3.57
CA SER A 38 -5.29 0.75 4.35
C SER A 38 -5.58 -0.41 3.42
N ASP A 39 -5.19 -1.61 3.86
CA ASP A 39 -5.56 -2.90 3.28
C ASP A 39 -6.95 -3.38 3.77
N ALA A 40 -7.85 -2.41 3.99
CA ALA A 40 -9.14 -2.58 4.63
C ALA A 40 -10.01 -3.67 3.99
N TRP A 41 -10.95 -4.18 4.78
CA TRP A 41 -11.96 -5.13 4.37
C TRP A 41 -13.35 -4.52 4.51
N VAL A 42 -14.20 -4.75 3.53
CA VAL A 42 -15.61 -4.35 3.57
C VAL A 42 -16.45 -5.59 3.39
N ARG A 43 -17.34 -5.88 4.35
CA ARG A 43 -18.27 -7.03 4.47
C ARG A 43 -17.95 -8.20 3.56
N HIS A 44 -17.71 -9.36 4.16
CA HIS A 44 -17.48 -10.62 3.45
C HIS A 44 -18.17 -10.68 2.06
N PRO A 45 -17.42 -10.83 0.95
CA PRO A 45 -16.03 -11.30 0.88
C PRO A 45 -14.96 -10.26 0.45
N LEU A 46 -15.22 -8.94 0.44
CA LEU A 46 -14.40 -8.02 -0.36
C LEU A 46 -13.28 -7.29 0.39
N GLY A 47 -12.02 -7.66 0.13
CA GLY A 47 -10.86 -6.82 0.47
C GLY A 47 -10.88 -5.56 -0.39
N ARG A 48 -10.81 -4.38 0.23
CA ARG A 48 -10.91 -3.08 -0.46
C ARG A 48 -9.83 -2.13 0.04
N PRO A 49 -8.67 -2.13 -0.63
CA PRO A 49 -7.65 -1.13 -0.39
C PRO A 49 -8.20 0.29 -0.57
N VAL A 50 -7.73 1.20 0.25
CA VAL A 50 -8.18 2.58 0.25
C VAL A 50 -7.05 3.49 0.71
N ALA A 51 -6.82 4.58 -0.01
CA ALA A 51 -5.84 5.60 0.33
C ALA A 51 -6.52 6.95 0.53
N TRP A 52 -6.07 7.72 1.53
CA TRP A 52 -6.61 9.04 1.83
C TRP A 52 -5.58 10.03 2.38
N ASN A 53 -5.94 11.32 2.36
CA ASN A 53 -5.14 12.41 2.94
C ASN A 53 -5.22 12.43 4.46
N LEU A 54 -4.07 12.42 5.14
CA LEU A 54 -3.96 12.43 6.60
C LEU A 54 -4.48 13.74 7.21
N ASP A 55 -4.07 14.89 6.69
CA ASP A 55 -4.48 16.19 7.24
C ASP A 55 -5.99 16.39 7.21
N GLN A 56 -6.62 15.97 6.11
CA GLN A 56 -8.06 16.01 5.95
C GLN A 56 -8.74 15.05 6.94
N TRP A 57 -8.21 13.85 7.13
CA TRP A 57 -8.72 12.92 8.15
C TRP A 57 -8.57 13.46 9.57
N LEU A 58 -7.46 14.12 9.91
CA LEU A 58 -7.27 14.75 11.21
C LEU A 58 -8.20 15.97 11.45
N THR A 59 -8.62 16.63 10.37
CA THR A 59 -9.49 17.82 10.42
C THR A 59 -10.97 17.46 10.41
N ASP A 60 -11.38 16.60 9.47
CA ASP A 60 -12.77 16.28 9.16
C ASP A 60 -13.22 14.93 9.76
N GLY A 61 -12.27 14.15 10.29
CA GLY A 61 -12.52 12.83 10.86
C GLY A 61 -13.11 11.86 9.85
N GLU A 62 -14.16 11.16 10.26
CA GLU A 62 -14.84 10.16 9.43
C GLU A 62 -15.38 10.72 8.10
N ARG A 63 -15.67 12.03 8.02
CA ARG A 63 -16.14 12.67 6.78
C ARG A 63 -15.06 12.74 5.69
N ALA A 64 -13.78 12.60 6.04
CA ALA A 64 -12.71 12.50 5.06
C ALA A 64 -12.86 11.24 4.16
N TRP A 65 -13.60 10.23 4.61
CA TRP A 65 -13.87 8.99 3.87
C TRP A 65 -15.05 9.08 2.92
N SER A 66 -16.01 9.98 3.19
CA SER A 66 -17.23 10.15 2.39
C SER A 66 -17.11 11.24 1.33
N GLY A 67 -16.02 12.02 1.33
CA GLY A 67 -15.77 13.07 0.37
C GLY A 67 -15.08 12.57 -0.90
N GLU A 68 -15.53 13.06 -2.05
CA GLU A 68 -14.89 12.85 -3.36
C GLU A 68 -13.44 13.36 -3.45
N ILE A 69 -12.86 13.92 -2.38
CA ILE A 69 -11.58 14.61 -2.39
C ILE A 69 -10.63 13.90 -1.44
N GLY A 70 -9.46 13.52 -1.97
CA GLY A 70 -8.41 12.90 -1.19
C GLY A 70 -8.55 11.40 -1.02
N TRP A 71 -9.70 10.81 -1.36
CA TRP A 71 -9.96 9.37 -1.30
C TRP A 71 -9.69 8.70 -2.64
N ALA A 72 -9.03 7.54 -2.60
CA ALA A 72 -8.84 6.66 -3.75
C ALA A 72 -8.99 5.21 -3.32
N GLY A 73 -9.89 4.48 -3.96
CA GLY A 73 -10.01 3.04 -3.78
C GLY A 73 -9.41 2.31 -4.97
N PRO A 74 -8.18 1.78 -4.86
CA PRO A 74 -7.72 0.76 -5.79
C PRO A 74 -8.72 -0.41 -5.86
N PRO A 75 -8.70 -1.21 -6.95
CA PRO A 75 -9.72 -2.22 -7.14
C PRO A 75 -9.76 -3.25 -6.00
N ALA A 76 -10.98 -3.61 -5.63
CA ALA A 76 -11.23 -4.62 -4.61
C ALA A 76 -10.81 -6.02 -5.09
N CYS A 77 -10.58 -6.92 -4.13
CA CYS A 77 -10.40 -8.34 -4.37
C CYS A 77 -11.39 -9.16 -3.54
N ALA A 78 -12.11 -10.05 -4.20
CA ALA A 78 -12.90 -11.05 -3.51
C ALA A 78 -11.98 -12.03 -2.76
N TYR A 79 -12.37 -12.34 -1.53
CA TYR A 79 -11.73 -13.30 -0.61
C TYR A 79 -10.26 -13.07 -0.29
N TYR A 80 -9.69 -11.93 -0.72
CA TYR A 80 -8.32 -11.56 -0.44
C TYR A 80 -8.25 -10.16 0.17
N TRP A 81 -8.17 -10.15 1.49
CA TRP A 81 -7.83 -9.00 2.34
C TRP A 81 -6.36 -9.13 2.77
N ASP A 82 -5.72 -8.08 3.28
CA ASP A 82 -4.30 -8.04 3.71
C ASP A 82 -3.19 -8.02 2.63
N ARG A 83 -3.57 -7.73 1.38
CA ARG A 83 -2.63 -7.46 0.26
C ARG A 83 -1.47 -6.57 0.70
N SER A 84 -0.24 -6.93 0.32
CA SER A 84 0.89 -6.03 0.57
C SER A 84 0.68 -4.69 -0.16
N ILE A 85 0.71 -3.60 0.61
CA ILE A 85 0.70 -2.23 0.10
C ILE A 85 2.01 -1.54 0.48
N VAL A 86 2.71 -1.02 -0.53
CA VAL A 86 3.91 -0.21 -0.35
C VAL A 86 3.84 1.06 -1.19
N TRP A 87 4.54 2.10 -0.76
CA TRP A 87 4.57 3.39 -1.46
C TRP A 87 5.89 3.57 -2.20
N LEU A 88 5.85 3.77 -3.52
CA LEU A 88 7.03 4.19 -4.28
C LEU A 88 7.41 5.63 -3.96
N ASP A 89 6.38 6.46 -3.80
CA ASP A 89 6.42 7.83 -3.30
C ASP A 89 5.06 8.19 -2.72
N GLU A 90 4.84 9.47 -2.41
CA GLU A 90 3.62 9.96 -1.76
C GLU A 90 2.34 9.78 -2.58
N ASP A 91 2.42 9.66 -3.90
CA ASP A 91 1.25 9.58 -4.78
C ASP A 91 1.11 8.23 -5.49
N ARG A 92 2.09 7.32 -5.31
CA ARG A 92 2.14 6.06 -6.04
C ARG A 92 2.21 4.84 -5.11
N PRO A 93 1.05 4.33 -4.65
CA PRO A 93 0.98 3.05 -3.97
C PRO A 93 1.09 1.90 -4.98
N VAL A 94 1.68 0.81 -4.51
CA VAL A 94 1.82 -0.47 -5.20
C VAL A 94 1.05 -1.51 -4.41
N LEU A 95 0.19 -2.23 -5.11
CA LEU A 95 -0.55 -3.37 -4.57
C LEU A 95 0.04 -4.66 -5.11
N GLU A 96 0.15 -5.65 -4.23
CA GLU A 96 0.47 -7.02 -4.60
C GLU A 96 -0.65 -7.68 -5.40
N GLY A 97 -0.23 -8.51 -6.35
CA GLY A 97 -1.04 -9.48 -7.07
C GLY A 97 -1.79 -8.91 -8.27
N LEU A 98 -1.97 -9.77 -9.27
CA LEU A 98 -2.76 -9.51 -10.47
C LEU A 98 -4.05 -10.32 -10.41
N GLY A 99 -5.19 -9.65 -10.48
CA GLY A 99 -6.51 -10.28 -10.38
C GLY A 99 -7.40 -9.63 -9.33
N TYR A 100 -8.64 -10.09 -9.29
CA TYR A 100 -9.73 -9.52 -8.50
C TYR A 100 -10.42 -10.55 -7.60
N ASP A 101 -9.89 -11.78 -7.53
CA ASP A 101 -10.37 -12.89 -6.72
C ASP A 101 -9.15 -13.69 -6.21
N ASP A 102 -9.24 -14.26 -5.00
CA ASP A 102 -8.12 -14.97 -4.36
C ASP A 102 -7.71 -16.24 -5.12
N VAL A 103 -8.65 -16.91 -5.78
CA VAL A 103 -8.37 -18.15 -6.53
C VAL A 103 -7.70 -17.89 -7.87
N GLU A 104 -7.89 -16.69 -8.43
CA GLU A 104 -7.33 -16.26 -9.72
C GLU A 104 -6.13 -15.34 -9.57
N LEU A 105 -5.73 -15.04 -8.32
CA LEU A 105 -4.67 -14.10 -8.05
C LEU A 105 -3.32 -14.66 -8.50
N ALA A 106 -2.73 -14.02 -9.51
CA ALA A 106 -1.38 -14.34 -9.95
C ALA A 106 -0.35 -13.42 -9.26
N PRO A 107 0.89 -13.89 -9.06
CA PRO A 107 1.98 -13.03 -8.62
C PRO A 107 2.20 -11.83 -9.51
N GLY A 108 2.41 -10.67 -8.89
CA GLY A 108 2.71 -9.44 -9.59
C GLY A 108 2.52 -8.19 -8.75
N ALA A 109 2.58 -7.05 -9.42
CA ALA A 109 2.42 -5.75 -8.81
C ALA A 109 1.56 -4.84 -9.69
N ARG A 110 0.76 -3.99 -9.04
CA ARG A 110 -0.09 -2.97 -9.67
C ARG A 110 0.26 -1.62 -9.07
N VAL A 111 0.66 -0.67 -9.91
CA VAL A 111 1.04 0.68 -9.51
C VAL A 111 -0.07 1.65 -9.87
N PHE A 112 -0.52 2.41 -8.89
CA PHE A 112 -1.57 3.41 -9.07
C PHE A 112 -1.00 4.81 -8.93
N ASP A 113 -1.59 5.78 -9.63
CA ASP A 113 -1.32 7.21 -9.48
C ASP A 113 -2.54 7.86 -8.82
N LEU A 114 -2.39 8.28 -7.56
CA LEU A 114 -3.47 8.91 -6.80
C LEU A 114 -3.76 10.36 -7.22
N GLY A 115 -2.83 11.00 -7.95
CA GLY A 115 -3.03 12.33 -8.54
C GLY A 115 -3.85 12.29 -9.82
N ARG A 116 -4.00 11.11 -10.45
CA ARG A 116 -4.78 10.92 -11.69
C ARG A 116 -6.01 10.07 -11.41
N ARG A 117 -7.19 10.56 -11.81
CA ARG A 117 -8.41 9.74 -11.80
C ARG A 117 -8.46 8.87 -13.05
N GLY A 118 -8.74 7.58 -12.88
CA GLY A 118 -8.97 6.62 -13.97
C GLY A 118 -10.32 6.87 -14.66
N ALA A 119 -10.43 6.45 -15.93
CA ALA A 119 -11.62 6.68 -16.75
C ALA A 119 -12.76 5.66 -16.52
N GLY A 120 -12.60 4.64 -15.67
CA GLY A 120 -13.38 3.40 -15.72
C GLY A 120 -14.13 2.96 -14.46
N GLY A 121 -14.13 3.74 -13.37
CA GLY A 121 -14.82 3.33 -12.15
C GLY A 121 -16.35 3.28 -12.33
N PRO A 122 -17.06 2.26 -11.81
CA PRO A 122 -18.51 2.24 -11.84
C PRO A 122 -19.07 3.45 -11.08
N ALA A 123 -19.89 4.24 -11.77
CA ALA A 123 -20.71 5.35 -11.28
C ALA A 123 -20.14 6.12 -10.07
N GLY A 124 -19.23 7.07 -10.33
CA GLY A 124 -18.98 8.19 -9.41
C GLY A 124 -17.97 7.96 -8.28
N THR A 125 -17.31 6.79 -8.21
CA THR A 125 -16.13 6.62 -7.33
C THR A 125 -14.89 6.53 -8.20
N GLY A 126 -14.07 7.59 -8.20
CA GLY A 126 -12.90 7.69 -9.08
C GLY A 126 -11.80 6.74 -8.62
N GLU A 127 -11.73 5.55 -9.19
CA GLU A 127 -10.56 4.67 -9.04
C GLU A 127 -9.31 5.44 -9.50
N PRO A 128 -8.19 5.36 -8.76
CA PRO A 128 -6.94 5.96 -9.19
C PRO A 128 -6.48 5.32 -10.49
N ALA A 129 -5.77 6.06 -11.33
CA ALA A 129 -5.27 5.53 -12.59
C ALA A 129 -4.25 4.42 -12.31
N GLU A 130 -4.48 3.20 -12.80
CA GLU A 130 -3.46 2.16 -12.85
C GLU A 130 -2.46 2.53 -13.96
N ILE A 131 -1.22 2.81 -13.55
CA ILE A 131 -0.16 3.28 -14.47
C ILE A 131 0.82 2.16 -14.85
N ALA A 132 0.82 1.05 -14.12
CA ALA A 132 1.54 -0.17 -14.47
C ALA A 132 0.92 -1.40 -13.80
N ALA A 133 0.93 -2.53 -14.50
CA ALA A 133 0.64 -3.84 -13.94
C ALA A 133 1.55 -4.88 -14.60
N PHE A 134 2.25 -5.67 -13.79
CA PHE A 134 3.22 -6.65 -14.30
C PHE A 134 3.34 -7.85 -13.37
N GLY A 135 3.60 -9.01 -13.97
CA GLY A 135 3.77 -10.26 -13.24
C GLY A 135 5.20 -10.43 -12.73
N GLY A 136 5.38 -11.32 -11.75
CA GLY A 136 6.70 -11.72 -11.27
C GLY A 136 6.95 -11.45 -9.79
N PRO A 137 6.77 -10.22 -9.28
CA PRO A 137 6.91 -9.96 -7.84
C PRO A 137 6.07 -10.92 -6.99
N GLU A 138 6.72 -11.59 -6.05
CA GLU A 138 6.13 -12.57 -5.14
C GLU A 138 6.46 -12.25 -3.68
N GLY A 139 5.51 -12.57 -2.79
CA GLY A 139 5.70 -12.45 -1.36
C GLY A 139 5.73 -11.00 -0.89
N ARG A 140 6.48 -10.75 0.20
CA ARG A 140 6.45 -9.45 0.87
C ARG A 140 7.09 -8.39 0.00
N SER A 141 6.37 -7.30 -0.23
CA SER A 141 6.87 -6.16 -1.00
C SER A 141 7.50 -5.09 -0.10
N PHE A 142 8.48 -4.39 -0.64
CA PHE A 142 9.08 -3.15 -0.09
C PHE A 142 9.32 -2.16 -1.21
N ALA A 143 9.40 -0.87 -0.89
CA ALA A 143 9.73 0.17 -1.85
C ALA A 143 10.76 1.12 -1.26
N ALA A 144 11.78 1.44 -2.05
CA ALA A 144 12.83 2.40 -1.71
C ALA A 144 13.49 2.88 -3.00
N ASP A 145 13.97 4.14 -3.00
CA ASP A 145 14.77 4.70 -4.10
C ASP A 145 14.10 4.59 -5.49
N GLY A 146 12.75 4.63 -5.52
CA GLY A 146 11.97 4.49 -6.76
C GLY A 146 11.90 3.06 -7.32
N LEU A 147 12.42 2.08 -6.60
CA LEU A 147 12.40 0.66 -6.95
C LEU A 147 11.40 -0.11 -6.10
N LEU A 148 10.90 -1.20 -6.68
CA LEU A 148 10.09 -2.19 -5.98
C LEU A 148 10.97 -3.40 -5.64
N PHE A 149 10.86 -3.88 -4.41
CA PHE A 149 11.56 -5.07 -3.94
C PHE A 149 10.54 -6.13 -3.54
N SER A 150 10.75 -7.37 -3.94
CA SER A 150 9.91 -8.50 -3.53
C SER A 150 10.75 -9.55 -2.80
N SER A 151 10.31 -9.95 -1.62
CA SER A 151 10.96 -10.96 -0.79
C SER A 151 10.13 -12.22 -0.74
N SER A 152 10.62 -13.28 -1.38
CA SER A 152 10.00 -14.59 -1.42
C SER A 152 10.96 -15.66 -0.90
N GLU A 153 10.61 -16.94 -1.11
CA GLU A 153 11.52 -18.03 -0.79
C GLU A 153 12.79 -18.04 -1.65
N SER A 154 12.77 -17.46 -2.85
CA SER A 154 13.99 -17.39 -3.69
C SER A 154 15.03 -16.40 -3.17
N GLY A 155 14.60 -15.44 -2.34
CA GLY A 155 15.42 -14.33 -1.85
C GLY A 155 14.74 -13.00 -2.13
N LEU A 156 15.56 -11.98 -2.36
CA LEU A 156 15.12 -10.63 -2.69
C LEU A 156 15.25 -10.41 -4.19
N GLU A 157 14.21 -9.92 -4.84
CA GLU A 157 14.24 -9.46 -6.23
C GLU A 157 13.99 -7.96 -6.31
N ILE A 158 14.60 -7.31 -7.30
CA ILE A 158 14.56 -5.86 -7.51
C ILE A 158 13.88 -5.60 -8.84
N TRP A 159 12.89 -4.71 -8.86
CA TRP A 159 12.01 -4.47 -9.98
C TRP A 159 11.95 -2.98 -10.30
N ASN A 160 11.94 -2.68 -11.60
CA ASN A 160 11.54 -1.37 -12.09
C ASN A 160 10.01 -1.30 -12.09
N PRO A 161 9.39 -0.47 -11.24
CA PRO A 161 7.93 -0.42 -11.13
C PRO A 161 7.24 0.25 -12.33
N THR A 162 7.99 0.95 -13.18
CA THR A 162 7.46 1.61 -14.38
C THR A 162 7.39 0.65 -15.55
N THR A 163 8.42 -0.17 -15.75
CA THR A 163 8.51 -1.09 -16.89
C THR A 163 8.12 -2.53 -16.55
N GLY A 164 8.08 -2.87 -15.27
CA GLY A 164 7.92 -4.24 -14.78
C GLY A 164 9.16 -5.11 -14.97
N ALA A 165 10.30 -4.54 -15.39
CA ALA A 165 11.52 -5.31 -15.61
C ALA A 165 12.17 -5.70 -14.28
N ARG A 166 12.55 -6.97 -14.13
CA ARG A 166 13.43 -7.41 -13.04
C ARG A 166 14.85 -6.88 -13.31
N LEU A 167 15.36 -6.06 -12.40
CA LEU A 167 16.67 -5.44 -12.47
C LEU A 167 17.76 -6.30 -11.83
N GLY A 168 17.41 -7.05 -10.79
CA GLY A 168 18.38 -7.87 -10.06
C GLY A 168 17.73 -8.83 -9.08
N ALA A 169 18.56 -9.69 -8.49
CA ALA A 169 18.17 -10.62 -7.44
C ALA A 169 19.33 -10.88 -6.48
N LEU A 170 19.02 -10.98 -5.19
CA LEU A 170 19.93 -11.35 -4.12
C LEU A 170 19.44 -12.64 -3.47
N ALA A 171 20.03 -13.75 -3.91
CA ALA A 171 19.67 -15.09 -3.43
C ALA A 171 19.97 -15.24 -1.93
N GLY A 172 19.04 -15.89 -1.21
CA GLY A 172 19.21 -16.21 0.20
C GLY A 172 19.19 -15.02 1.16
N PHE A 173 18.84 -13.82 0.72
CA PHE A 173 18.50 -12.70 1.59
C PHE A 173 16.97 -12.49 1.53
N ARG A 174 16.29 -12.59 2.67
CA ARG A 174 14.82 -12.55 2.74
C ARG A 174 14.36 -11.49 3.76
N PRO A 175 14.34 -10.21 3.37
CA PRO A 175 14.01 -9.15 4.30
C PRO A 175 12.58 -9.29 4.83
N THR A 176 12.43 -9.03 6.12
CA THR A 176 11.15 -9.03 6.82
C THR A 176 10.70 -7.63 7.20
N HIS A 177 11.64 -6.67 7.23
CA HIS A 177 11.39 -5.28 7.62
C HIS A 177 12.16 -4.30 6.73
N HIS A 178 11.70 -3.06 6.69
CA HIS A 178 12.37 -1.95 6.03
C HIS A 178 12.62 -0.83 7.04
N ASP A 179 13.89 -0.48 7.24
CA ASP A 179 14.30 0.71 7.99
C ASP A 179 14.42 1.88 7.01
N HIS A 180 13.29 2.58 6.81
CA HIS A 180 13.20 3.74 5.93
C HIS A 180 14.16 4.88 6.33
N ALA A 181 14.49 5.01 7.62
CA ALA A 181 15.38 6.06 8.09
C ALA A 181 16.85 5.79 7.70
N ARG A 182 17.22 4.52 7.54
CA ARG A 182 18.57 4.11 7.11
C ARG A 182 18.67 3.71 5.63
N GLY A 183 17.53 3.57 4.95
CA GLY A 183 17.50 2.99 3.59
C GLY A 183 18.00 1.55 3.60
N GLU A 184 17.58 0.76 4.60
CA GLU A 184 18.05 -0.62 4.81
C GLU A 184 16.89 -1.60 4.84
N LEU A 185 16.99 -2.65 4.01
CA LEU A 185 16.19 -3.85 4.17
C LEU A 185 16.81 -4.74 5.25
N ILE A 186 15.98 -5.28 6.13
CA ILE A 186 16.41 -6.06 7.28
C ILE A 186 15.79 -7.45 7.21
N GLU A 187 16.65 -8.46 7.18
CA GLU A 187 16.27 -9.85 7.43
C GLU A 187 16.48 -10.15 8.91
N LEU A 188 15.37 -10.36 9.62
CA LEU A 188 15.36 -10.89 10.98
C LEU A 188 15.01 -12.37 10.93
N SER A 189 15.89 -13.22 11.45
CA SER A 189 15.70 -14.66 11.53
C SER A 189 16.13 -15.21 12.89
N SER A 190 15.95 -16.52 13.10
CA SER A 190 16.39 -17.19 14.33
C SER A 190 17.92 -17.20 14.52
N ILE A 191 18.69 -17.03 13.44
CA ILE A 191 20.16 -17.05 13.46
C ILE A 191 20.77 -15.66 13.58
N GLY A 192 19.96 -14.60 13.49
CA GLY A 192 20.41 -13.23 13.71
C GLY A 192 19.76 -12.22 12.78
N LEU A 193 20.47 -11.11 12.60
CA LEU A 193 20.04 -9.96 11.83
C LEU A 193 21.01 -9.73 10.68
N ARG A 194 20.49 -9.64 9.45
CA ARG A 194 21.23 -9.23 8.25
C ARG A 194 20.61 -7.97 7.69
N ARG A 195 21.44 -7.12 7.07
CA ARG A 195 21.04 -5.84 6.49
C ARG A 195 21.57 -5.70 5.09
N TRP A 196 20.83 -4.98 4.26
CA TRP A 196 21.24 -4.64 2.91
C TRP A 196 20.75 -3.22 2.60
N ARG A 197 21.60 -2.37 2.02
CA ARG A 197 21.25 -0.99 1.68
C ARG A 197 20.54 -0.93 0.34
N THR A 198 19.42 -0.21 0.28
CA THR A 198 18.59 -0.10 -0.93
C THR A 198 19.29 0.68 -2.04
N ALA A 199 20.14 1.64 -1.68
CA ALA A 199 21.00 2.36 -2.62
C ALA A 199 22.03 1.46 -3.35
N ASP A 200 22.34 0.28 -2.82
CA ASP A 200 23.23 -0.69 -3.49
C ASP A 200 22.51 -1.39 -4.67
N ALA A 201 21.23 -1.12 -4.90
CA ALA A 201 20.45 -1.64 -6.04
C ALA A 201 20.88 -1.07 -7.40
N ASP A 202 21.48 0.13 -7.40
CA ASP A 202 21.86 0.87 -8.62
C ASP A 202 23.33 0.61 -9.06
N ALA A 203 24.06 -0.24 -8.34
CA ALA A 203 25.48 -0.56 -8.56
C ALA A 203 25.69 -1.86 -9.35
#